data_AF-A0A2D6Y362-F1
#
_entry.id   AF-A0A2D6Y362-F1
#
_cell.length_a   1.000
_cell.length_b   1.000
_cell.length_c   1.000
_cell.angle_alpha   90.00
_cell.angle_beta   90.00
_cell.angle_gamma   90.00
#
_symmetry.space_group_name_H-M   'P 1'
#
loop_
_entity.id
_entity.type
_entity.pdbx_description
1 polymer ?
#
loop_
_entity_poly.entity_id
_entity_poly.type
_entity_poly.pdbx_seq_one_letter_code
_entity_poly.pdbx_strand_id
1 'polypeptide(L)'
;MFRRCHGLFIAIVAFLVVMVPPIQAMTFRLRSTAVLSRQPTYQTSERLDLDPTQLLVVGPALEQSKGFCRYELRNQKGKPISTETAWTPCYNIDRLVLP
;
A
#
# COMPACT_ATOMS: atom_id res chain seq x y z
N MET A 1 0.87 -46.55 31.80
CA MET A 1 1.10 -46.50 30.35
C MET A 1 0.10 -45.53 29.73
N PHE A 2 0.51 -44.32 29.33
CA PHE A 2 -0.14 -43.53 28.28
C PHE A 2 0.87 -42.45 27.85
N ARG A 3 1.89 -42.93 27.11
CA ARG A 3 2.83 -42.09 26.35
C ARG A 3 2.16 -41.75 25.02
N ARG A 4 2.48 -40.56 24.50
CA ARG A 4 2.28 -40.08 23.10
C ARG A 4 0.88 -39.59 22.74
N CYS A 5 0.55 -38.36 23.14
CA CYS A 5 -0.43 -37.52 22.43
C CYS A 5 -0.06 -36.01 22.46
N HIS A 6 1.21 -35.67 22.69
CA HIS A 6 1.68 -34.27 22.73
C HIS A 6 2.68 -33.92 21.61
N GLY A 7 2.97 -34.86 20.69
CA GLY A 7 3.97 -34.66 19.63
C GLY A 7 3.39 -34.19 18.28
N LEU A 8 2.09 -34.35 18.04
CA LEU A 8 1.52 -34.14 16.71
C LEU A 8 1.00 -32.71 16.48
N PHE A 9 0.66 -31.98 17.55
CA PHE A 9 0.08 -30.64 17.44
C PHE A 9 1.10 -29.54 17.14
N ILE A 10 2.37 -29.73 17.55
CA ILE A 10 3.41 -28.70 17.42
C ILE A 10 3.98 -28.65 15.99
N ALA A 11 3.92 -29.75 15.24
CA ALA A 11 4.48 -29.83 13.89
C ALA A 11 3.68 -29.03 12.84
N ILE A 12 2.36 -28.88 13.03
CA ILE A 12 1.48 -28.25 12.03
C ILE A 12 1.59 -26.72 12.07
N VAL A 13 1.80 -26.14 13.26
CA VAL A 13 1.90 -24.67 13.41
C VAL A 13 3.26 -24.14 12.93
N ALA A 14 4.33 -24.93 13.07
CA ALA A 14 5.67 -24.52 12.64
C ALA A 14 5.85 -24.45 11.11
N PHE A 15 5.05 -25.19 10.34
CA PHE A 15 5.19 -25.24 8.87
C PHE A 15 4.43 -24.13 8.14
N LEU A 16 3.42 -23.50 8.78
CA LEU A 16 2.63 -22.42 8.18
C LEU A 16 3.31 -21.04 8.24
N VAL A 17 4.33 -20.87 9.09
CA VAL A 17 5.00 -19.57 9.29
C VAL A 17 6.06 -19.28 8.20
N VAL A 18 6.48 -20.28 7.41
CA VAL A 18 7.65 -20.17 6.51
C VAL A 18 7.30 -19.80 5.06
N MET A 19 6.02 -19.70 4.69
CA MET A 19 5.61 -19.43 3.30
C MET A 19 4.80 -18.14 3.10
N VAL A 20 5.04 -17.10 3.89
CA VAL A 20 4.58 -15.76 3.51
C VAL A 20 5.71 -15.13 2.69
N PRO A 21 5.58 -14.99 1.36
CA PRO A 21 6.58 -14.27 0.59
C PRO A 21 6.72 -12.87 1.18
N PRO A 22 7.95 -12.32 1.30
CA PRO A 22 8.10 -10.94 1.72
C PRO A 22 7.26 -10.09 0.77
N ILE A 23 6.27 -9.37 1.30
CA ILE A 23 5.54 -8.37 0.53
C ILE A 23 6.58 -7.31 0.20
N GLN A 24 7.20 -7.44 -0.97
CA GLN A 24 8.15 -6.45 -1.46
C GLN A 24 7.37 -5.17 -1.66
N ALA A 25 7.69 -4.15 -0.85
CA ALA A 25 7.12 -2.83 -1.05
C ALA A 25 7.53 -2.32 -2.43
N MET A 26 6.53 -2.00 -3.24
CA MET A 26 6.71 -1.61 -4.64
C MET A 26 6.36 -0.14 -4.79
N THR A 27 7.16 0.62 -5.54
CA THR A 27 6.81 2.01 -5.86
C THR A 27 6.08 2.09 -7.18
N PHE A 28 5.04 2.90 -7.26
CA PHE A 28 4.26 3.12 -8.48
C PHE A 28 4.19 4.60 -8.81
N ARG A 29 4.05 4.91 -10.10
CA ARG A 29 3.70 6.26 -10.57
C ARG A 29 2.20 6.45 -10.60
N LEU A 30 1.79 7.67 -10.27
CA LEU A 30 0.43 8.14 -10.48
C LEU A 30 0.24 8.63 -11.91
N ARG A 31 -0.97 8.44 -12.45
CA ARG A 31 -1.38 9.12 -13.69
C ARG A 31 -1.34 10.63 -13.48
N SER A 32 -1.04 11.40 -14.53
CA SER A 32 -1.04 12.87 -14.46
C SER A 32 -2.39 13.47 -14.06
N THR A 33 -3.48 12.77 -14.36
CA THR A 33 -4.85 13.16 -14.00
C THR A 33 -5.29 12.66 -12.63
N ALA A 34 -4.39 12.03 -11.86
CA ALA A 34 -4.74 11.48 -10.56
C ALA A 34 -5.22 12.59 -9.61
N VAL A 35 -6.26 12.27 -8.85
CA VAL A 35 -6.79 13.14 -7.80
C VAL A 35 -6.23 12.66 -6.48
N LEU A 36 -5.57 13.55 -5.74
CA LEU A 36 -5.07 13.29 -4.39
C LEU A 36 -5.95 14.03 -3.40
N SER A 37 -6.41 13.35 -2.36
CA SER A 37 -7.30 13.91 -1.36
C SER A 37 -7.00 13.40 0.05
N ARG A 38 -7.39 14.19 1.06
CA ARG A 38 -7.25 13.83 2.49
C ARG A 38 -8.26 12.78 2.93
N GLN A 39 -9.39 12.69 2.22
CA GLN A 39 -10.47 11.73 2.45
C GLN A 39 -10.82 10.97 1.15
N PRO A 40 -11.47 9.80 1.24
CA PRO A 40 -11.91 9.03 0.07
C PRO A 40 -13.14 9.69 -0.60
N THR A 41 -12.92 10.84 -1.24
CA THR A 41 -13.94 11.69 -1.85
C THR A 41 -13.37 12.50 -3.01
N TYR A 42 -14.24 12.94 -3.92
CA TYR A 42 -13.91 13.86 -5.00
C TYR A 42 -14.12 15.34 -4.63
N GLN A 43 -14.53 15.63 -3.39
CA GLN A 43 -14.77 17.00 -2.95
C GLN A 43 -13.50 17.86 -3.02
N THR A 44 -13.61 19.03 -3.64
CA THR A 44 -12.48 19.94 -3.87
C THR A 44 -11.86 20.46 -2.56
N SER A 45 -12.65 20.63 -1.50
CA SER A 45 -12.17 21.05 -0.18
C SER A 45 -11.20 20.06 0.47
N GLU A 46 -11.32 18.77 0.13
CA GLU A 46 -10.45 17.71 0.63
C GLU A 46 -9.27 17.42 -0.31
N ARG A 47 -9.21 18.08 -1.47
CA ARG A 47 -8.18 17.86 -2.48
C ARG A 47 -6.86 18.44 -2.00
N LEU A 48 -5.79 17.66 -2.19
CA LEU A 48 -4.42 18.09 -1.94
C LEU A 48 -3.90 18.83 -3.17
N ASP A 49 -3.29 19.99 -2.94
CA ASP A 49 -2.61 20.76 -3.99
C ASP A 49 -1.20 20.20 -4.22
N LEU A 50 -1.15 19.01 -4.82
CA LEU A 50 0.08 18.28 -5.12
C LEU A 50 0.03 17.83 -6.59
N ASP A 51 1.14 18.00 -7.31
CA ASP A 51 1.30 17.51 -8.67
C ASP A 51 1.57 15.99 -8.66
N PRO A 52 0.64 15.14 -9.17
CA PRO A 52 0.80 13.69 -9.14
C PRO A 52 2.01 13.20 -9.95
N THR A 53 2.45 13.96 -10.96
CA THR A 53 3.57 13.56 -11.82
C THR A 53 4.92 13.60 -11.09
N GLN A 54 5.00 14.37 -10.00
CA GLN A 54 6.19 14.52 -9.16
C GLN A 54 6.19 13.55 -7.98
N LEU A 55 5.18 12.68 -7.90
CA LEU A 55 4.96 11.79 -6.78
C LEU A 55 5.05 10.32 -7.18
N LEU A 56 5.48 9.54 -6.21
CA LEU A 56 5.46 8.08 -6.22
C LEU A 56 4.56 7.64 -5.07
N VAL A 57 3.94 6.48 -5.24
CA VAL A 57 3.16 5.83 -4.19
C VAL A 57 3.77 4.49 -3.83
N VAL A 58 3.82 4.17 -2.54
CA VAL A 58 4.31 2.88 -2.06
C VAL A 58 3.13 1.93 -1.92
N GLY A 59 3.18 0.82 -2.64
CA GLY A 59 2.22 -0.27 -2.58
C GLY A 59 2.70 -1.43 -1.69
N PRO A 60 1.76 -2.26 -1.20
CA PRO A 60 0.32 -2.22 -1.47
C PRO A 60 -0.39 -1.04 -0.81
N ALA A 61 -1.64 -0.77 -1.21
CA ALA A 61 -2.45 0.28 -0.58
C ALA A 61 -2.58 0.01 0.93
N LEU A 62 -2.44 1.06 1.74
CA LEU A 62 -2.59 1.01 3.20
C LEU A 62 -4.05 0.74 3.59
N GLU A 63 -4.98 1.31 2.84
CA GLU A 63 -6.42 1.21 3.09
C GLU A 63 -7.20 1.33 1.77
N GLN A 64 -8.38 0.70 1.70
CA GLN A 64 -9.31 0.84 0.59
C GLN A 64 -10.71 1.16 1.12
N SER A 65 -11.34 2.18 0.57
CA SER A 65 -12.67 2.61 0.98
C SER A 65 -13.37 3.36 -0.15
N LYS A 66 -14.63 3.03 -0.42
CA LYS A 66 -15.48 3.72 -1.42
C LYS A 66 -14.85 3.83 -2.83
N GLY A 67 -14.02 2.87 -3.23
CA GLY A 67 -13.30 2.89 -4.52
C GLY A 67 -12.03 3.76 -4.55
N PHE A 68 -11.64 4.33 -3.40
CA PHE A 68 -10.36 5.02 -3.20
C PHE A 68 -9.38 4.11 -2.47
N CYS A 69 -8.12 4.28 -2.80
CA CYS A 69 -6.99 3.60 -2.19
C CYS A 69 -6.10 4.63 -1.52
N ARG A 70 -5.73 4.37 -0.27
CA ARG A 70 -4.82 5.20 0.51
C ARG A 70 -3.40 4.69 0.36
N TYR A 71 -2.49 5.55 -0.05
CA TYR A 71 -1.09 5.20 -0.22
C TYR A 71 -0.18 6.13 0.57
N GLU A 72 1.01 5.63 0.90
CA GLU A 72 2.14 6.47 1.30
C GLU A 72 2.68 7.21 0.07
N LEU A 73 2.86 8.53 0.20
CA LEU A 73 3.39 9.40 -0.85
C LEU A 73 4.89 9.64 -0.65
N ARG A 74 5.64 9.52 -1.75
CA ARG A 74 7.05 9.88 -1.82
C ARG A 74 7.31 10.78 -3.01
N ASN A 75 8.37 11.58 -2.95
CA ASN A 75 8.83 12.31 -4.13
C ASN A 75 9.52 11.36 -5.12
N GLN A 76 9.87 11.86 -6.30
CA GLN A 76 10.60 11.08 -7.32
C GLN A 76 11.97 10.54 -6.87
N LYS A 77 12.55 11.10 -5.79
CA LYS A 77 13.80 10.63 -5.18
C LYS A 77 13.57 9.55 -4.11
N GLY A 78 12.33 9.09 -3.94
CA GLY A 78 11.97 8.08 -2.94
C GLY A 78 11.98 8.58 -1.49
N LYS A 79 12.01 9.91 -1.27
CA LYS A 79 11.94 10.50 0.07
C LYS A 79 10.49 10.81 0.45
N PRO A 80 10.11 10.68 1.74
CA PRO A 80 8.81 11.10 2.21
C PRO A 80 8.62 12.61 1.98
N ILE A 81 7.37 13.01 1.75
CA ILE A 81 6.96 14.41 1.60
C ILE A 81 6.17 14.86 2.84
N SER A 82 5.86 16.15 2.95
CA SER A 82 5.09 16.69 4.08
C SER A 82 3.74 16.02 4.29
N THR A 83 3.09 15.62 3.19
CA THR A 83 1.84 14.85 3.22
C THR A 83 2.16 13.37 3.00
N GLU A 84 2.45 12.66 4.08
CA GLU A 84 2.93 11.28 4.01
C GLU A 84 1.94 10.30 3.40
N THR A 85 0.63 10.57 3.46
CA THR A 85 -0.39 9.71 2.86
C THR A 85 -1.50 10.50 2.16
N ALA A 86 -2.09 9.91 1.12
CA ALA A 86 -3.25 10.47 0.45
C ALA A 86 -4.15 9.38 -0.12
N TRP A 87 -5.42 9.73 -0.27
CA TRP A 87 -6.40 8.96 -1.02
C TRP A 87 -6.36 9.33 -2.50
N THR A 88 -6.47 8.33 -3.36
CA THR A 88 -6.69 8.49 -4.80
C THR A 88 -7.61 7.38 -5.29
N PRO A 89 -8.41 7.59 -6.33
CA PRO A 89 -9.15 6.50 -6.96
C PRO A 89 -8.23 5.32 -7.30
N CYS A 90 -8.60 4.10 -6.92
CA CYS A 90 -7.69 2.94 -7.02
C CYS A 90 -7.20 2.66 -8.46
N TYR A 91 -7.94 3.09 -9.48
CA TYR A 91 -7.57 2.93 -10.89
C TYR A 91 -6.53 3.95 -11.41
N ASN A 92 -6.12 4.94 -10.60
CA ASN A 92 -5.16 5.99 -10.99
C ASN A 92 -3.68 5.58 -10.88
N ILE A 93 -3.41 4.33 -10.52
CA ILE A 93 -2.06 3.77 -10.46
C ILE A 93 -1.67 3.32 -11.88
N ASP A 94 -0.60 3.87 -12.45
CA ASP A 94 -0.28 3.67 -13.87
C ASP A 94 0.74 2.55 -14.10
N ARG A 95 1.92 2.67 -13.48
CA ARG A 95 3.04 1.76 -13.72
C ARG A 95 3.84 1.50 -12.47
N LEU A 96 4.26 0.25 -12.34
CA LEU A 96 5.28 -0.17 -11.41
C LEU A 96 6.62 0.50 -11.77
N VAL A 97 7.23 1.15 -10.79
CA VAL A 97 8.62 1.60 -10.85
C VAL A 97 9.40 0.63 -9.98
N LEU A 98 10.07 -0.32 -10.63
CA LEU A 98 11.05 -1.16 -9.94
C LEU A 98 12.29 -0.31 -9.62
N PRO A 99 12.94 -0.54 -8.46
CA PRO A 99 14.22 0.08 -8.12
C PRO A 99 15.32 -0.33 -9.11
#